data_AF-F0Q261-F1
#
_entry.id   AF-F0Q261-F1
#
_cell.length_a   1.000
_cell.length_b   1.000
_cell.length_c   1.000
_cell.angle_alpha   90.00
_cell.angle_beta   90.00
_cell.angle_gamma   90.00
#
_symmetry.space_group_name_H-M   'P 1'
#
loop_
_entity.id
_entity.type
_entity.pdbx_description
1 polymer ?
#
loop_
_entity_poly.entity_id
_entity_poly.type
_entity_poly.pdbx_seq_one_letter_code
_entity_poly.pdbx_strand_id
1 'polypeptide(L)'
;MSDASRPSANPLLHPSEAEPGLPCAEALLAGTLALMTGYAHSDRAGDRDAMGRKIAAHLESLARMDGLSPHFRTMAGNLNNRWSRRLGLAAGEGAAVQAGPSAAELQRRLWHTAPASLQ
;
A
#
# COMPACT_ATOMS: atom_id res chain seq x y z
N MET A 1 35.15 42.49 -17.27
CA MET A 1 33.71 42.83 -17.34
C MET A 1 33.17 41.98 -18.48
N SER A 2 32.87 40.70 -18.25
CA SER A 2 31.63 40.18 -17.65
C SER A 2 30.44 40.69 -18.49
N ASP A 3 29.72 39.88 -19.26
CA ASP A 3 28.98 38.72 -18.77
C ASP A 3 28.53 37.84 -19.97
N ALA A 4 28.94 36.58 -19.97
CA ALA A 4 28.46 35.56 -20.90
C ALA A 4 27.35 34.79 -20.21
N SER A 5 26.13 35.32 -20.26
CA SER A 5 24.93 34.62 -19.80
C SER A 5 24.66 33.41 -20.71
N ARG A 6 25.26 32.27 -20.36
CA ARG A 6 24.91 30.96 -20.91
C ARG A 6 23.52 30.59 -20.37
N PRO A 7 22.56 30.18 -21.22
CA PRO A 7 21.40 29.48 -20.71
C PRO A 7 21.89 28.18 -20.07
N SER A 8 21.70 28.04 -18.75
CA SER A 8 21.90 26.79 -18.03
C SER A 8 20.85 25.79 -18.51
N ALA A 9 21.09 25.19 -19.68
CA ALA A 9 20.39 24.02 -20.14
C ALA A 9 20.86 22.86 -19.25
N ASN A 10 20.13 22.63 -18.16
CA ASN A 10 20.33 21.47 -17.30
C ASN A 10 19.86 20.24 -18.10
N PRO A 11 20.77 19.38 -18.63
CA PRO A 11 20.43 18.40 -19.66
C PRO A 11 19.93 17.06 -19.07
N LEU A 12 19.50 17.05 -17.81
CA LEU A 12 19.19 15.81 -17.08
C LEU A 12 17.70 15.64 -16.74
N LEU A 13 16.82 16.47 -17.27
CA LEU A 13 15.37 16.27 -17.13
C LEU A 13 14.74 16.36 -18.50
N HIS A 14 14.78 15.25 -19.24
CA HIS A 14 13.86 15.05 -20.35
C HIS A 14 12.47 14.77 -19.76
N PRO A 15 11.47 15.65 -19.91
CA PRO A 15 10.11 15.39 -19.46
C PRO A 15 9.43 14.22 -20.22
N SER A 16 10.13 13.63 -21.20
CA SER A 16 9.67 12.50 -22.00
C SER A 16 9.90 11.12 -21.35
N GLU A 17 10.58 11.05 -20.20
CA GLU A 17 10.78 9.79 -19.45
C GLU A 17 9.77 9.59 -18.31
N ALA A 18 8.88 10.57 -18.09
CA ALA A 18 7.78 10.41 -17.16
C ALA A 18 6.73 9.49 -17.78
N GLU A 19 6.71 8.22 -17.37
CA GLU A 19 5.61 7.28 -17.57
C GLU A 19 4.28 8.00 -17.22
N PRO A 20 3.41 8.30 -18.21
CA PRO A 20 2.28 9.22 -18.02
C PRO A 20 1.21 8.76 -17.00
N GLY A 21 1.32 7.55 -16.46
CA GLY A 21 0.36 6.96 -15.50
C GLY A 21 0.84 6.88 -14.05
N LEU A 22 2.14 7.07 -13.78
CA LEU A 22 2.74 6.87 -12.45
C LEU A 22 2.21 7.79 -11.32
N PRO A 23 1.99 9.12 -11.51
CA PRO A 23 1.59 9.99 -10.39
C PRO A 23 0.19 9.66 -9.83
N CYS A 24 -0.71 9.12 -10.65
CA CYS A 24 -2.02 8.66 -10.19
C CYS A 24 -1.90 7.37 -9.37
N ALA A 25 -1.08 6.42 -9.84
CA ALA A 25 -0.87 5.16 -9.14
C ALA A 25 -0.13 5.36 -7.79
N GLU A 26 0.85 6.26 -7.75
CA GLU A 26 1.56 6.63 -6.53
C GLU A 26 0.64 7.30 -5.50
N ALA A 27 -0.20 8.25 -5.94
CA ALA A 27 -1.19 8.88 -5.06
C ALA A 27 -2.19 7.86 -4.49
N LEU A 28 -2.65 6.92 -5.33
CA LEU A 28 -3.56 5.87 -4.89
C LEU A 28 -2.88 4.87 -3.93
N LEU A 29 -1.62 4.51 -4.19
CA LEU A 29 -0.83 3.68 -3.29
C LEU A 29 -0.60 4.39 -1.95
N ALA A 30 -0.15 5.64 -1.96
CA ALA A 30 0.07 6.44 -0.75
C ALA A 30 -1.22 6.58 0.06
N GLY A 31 -2.34 6.87 -0.59
CA GLY A 31 -3.66 6.92 0.05
C GLY A 31 -4.08 5.56 0.64
N THR A 32 -3.77 4.46 -0.03
CA THR A 32 -4.03 3.10 0.47
C THR A 32 -3.20 2.80 1.72
N LEU A 33 -1.92 3.15 1.72
CA LEU A 33 -1.04 2.98 2.89
C LEU A 33 -1.51 3.85 4.06
N ALA A 34 -1.86 5.11 3.81
CA ALA A 34 -2.42 6.00 4.83
C ALA A 34 -3.72 5.45 5.43
N LEU A 35 -4.61 4.89 4.61
CA LEU A 35 -5.83 4.24 5.07
C LEU A 35 -5.55 2.96 5.87
N MET A 36 -4.59 2.12 5.46
CA MET A 36 -4.20 0.94 6.22
C MET A 36 -3.65 1.32 7.60
N THR A 37 -2.85 2.39 7.66
CA THR A 37 -2.37 2.95 8.93
C THR A 37 -3.54 3.47 9.76
N GLY A 38 -4.45 4.27 9.19
CA GLY A 38 -5.63 4.75 9.91
C GLY A 38 -6.53 3.62 10.42
N TYR A 39 -6.72 2.57 9.62
CA TYR A 39 -7.48 1.38 10.00
C TYR A 39 -6.88 0.67 11.23
N ALA A 40 -5.55 0.62 11.36
CA ALA A 40 -4.87 0.01 12.50
C ALA A 40 -5.01 0.82 13.81
N HIS A 41 -5.24 2.14 13.71
CA HIS A 41 -5.33 3.05 14.84
C HIS A 41 -6.77 3.55 15.12
N SER A 42 -7.77 3.03 14.42
CA SER A 42 -9.15 3.46 14.58
C SER A 42 -9.87 2.62 15.65
N ASP A 43 -10.39 3.28 16.68
CA ASP A 43 -11.12 2.61 17.78
C ASP A 43 -12.61 2.41 17.48
N ARG A 44 -13.13 3.08 16.45
CA ARG A 44 -14.55 3.09 16.09
C ARG A 44 -14.82 2.05 15.02
N ALA A 45 -15.65 1.05 15.34
CA ALA A 45 -15.97 -0.06 14.44
C ALA A 45 -16.52 0.40 13.07
N GLY A 46 -17.42 1.40 13.06
CA GLY A 46 -17.98 1.94 11.82
C GLY A 46 -16.94 2.61 10.91
N ASP A 47 -15.98 3.33 11.50
CA ASP A 47 -14.90 4.00 10.76
C ASP A 47 -13.92 2.95 10.21
N ARG A 48 -13.59 1.93 11.01
CA ARG A 48 -12.80 0.78 10.55
C ARG A 48 -13.44 0.05 9.38
N ASP A 49 -14.75 -0.22 9.42
CA ASP A 49 -15.44 -0.91 8.32
C ASP A 49 -15.47 -0.08 7.04
N ALA A 50 -15.69 1.24 7.15
CA ALA A 50 -15.64 2.15 6.00
C ALA A 50 -14.22 2.22 5.40
N MET A 51 -13.19 2.34 6.25
CA MET A 51 -11.79 2.34 5.81
C MET A 51 -11.40 1.01 5.16
N GLY A 52 -11.80 -0.11 5.74
CA GLY A 52 -11.56 -1.45 5.20
C GLY A 52 -12.11 -1.61 3.78
N ARG A 53 -13.37 -1.22 3.56
CA ARG A 53 -13.98 -1.24 2.23
C ARG A 53 -13.24 -0.35 1.23
N LYS A 54 -12.82 0.84 1.66
CA LYS A 54 -12.05 1.77 0.82
C LYS A 54 -10.68 1.22 0.45
N ILE A 55 -9.99 0.55 1.39
CA ILE A 55 -8.73 -0.15 1.14
C ILE A 55 -8.92 -1.23 0.06
N ALA A 56 -9.95 -2.08 0.18
CA ALA A 56 -10.24 -3.12 -0.80
C ALA A 56 -10.47 -2.52 -2.21
N ALA A 57 -11.29 -1.48 -2.32
CA ALA A 57 -11.56 -0.80 -3.59
C ALA A 57 -10.31 -0.16 -4.24
N HIS A 58 -9.44 0.45 -3.43
CA HIS A 58 -8.19 1.03 -3.95
C HIS A 58 -7.22 -0.06 -4.45
N LEU A 59 -7.09 -1.17 -3.72
CA LEU A 59 -6.25 -2.30 -4.11
C LEU A 59 -6.76 -2.98 -5.39
N GLU A 60 -8.08 -3.07 -5.54
CA GLU A 60 -8.71 -3.55 -6.76
C GLU A 60 -8.39 -2.62 -7.95
N SER A 61 -8.43 -1.30 -7.73
CA SER A 61 -8.07 -0.31 -8.76
C SER A 61 -6.58 -0.40 -9.13
N LEU A 62 -5.68 -0.54 -8.15
CA LEU A 62 -4.25 -0.78 -8.35
C LEU A 62 -3.98 -2.07 -9.12
N ALA A 63 -4.76 -3.14 -8.88
CA ALA A 63 -4.61 -4.41 -9.59
C ALA A 63 -5.04 -4.34 -11.05
N ARG A 64 -5.84 -3.35 -11.45
CA ARG A 64 -6.33 -3.15 -12.82
C ARG A 64 -5.62 -2.05 -13.60
N MET A 65 -4.79 -1.23 -12.96
CA MET A 65 -4.14 -0.10 -13.63
C MET A 65 -3.10 -0.56 -14.66
N ASP A 66 -3.31 -0.11 -15.89
CA ASP A 66 -2.33 -0.15 -16.95
C ASP A 66 -1.17 0.81 -16.63
N GLY A 67 0.06 0.45 -16.99
CA GLY A 67 1.28 1.19 -16.63
C GLY A 67 1.98 0.69 -15.37
N LEU A 68 1.32 -0.12 -14.53
CA LEU A 68 2.00 -0.82 -13.42
C LEU A 68 2.67 -2.10 -13.88
N SER A 69 3.67 -2.57 -13.14
CA SER A 69 4.29 -3.86 -13.46
C SER A 69 3.31 -5.01 -13.25
N PRO A 70 3.38 -6.10 -14.04
CA PRO A 70 2.53 -7.27 -13.84
C PRO A 70 2.65 -7.85 -12.43
N HIS A 71 3.86 -7.82 -11.86
CA HIS A 71 4.12 -8.28 -10.51
C HIS A 71 3.41 -7.41 -9.46
N PHE A 72 3.44 -6.09 -9.63
CA PHE A 72 2.75 -5.18 -8.73
C PHE A 72 1.23 -5.37 -8.78
N ARG A 73 0.63 -5.51 -9.99
CA ARG A 73 -0.80 -5.81 -10.14
C ARG A 73 -1.18 -7.12 -9.44
N THR A 74 -0.35 -8.14 -9.57
CA THR A 74 -0.54 -9.44 -8.90
C THR A 74 -0.51 -9.29 -7.38
N MET A 75 0.47 -8.55 -6.87
CA MET A 75 0.59 -8.23 -5.44
C MET A 75 -0.63 -7.46 -4.92
N ALA A 76 -1.09 -6.43 -5.63
CA ALA A 76 -2.27 -5.65 -5.29
C ALA A 76 -3.54 -6.51 -5.30
N GLY A 77 -3.70 -7.41 -6.28
CA GLY A 77 -4.82 -8.35 -6.34
C GLY A 77 -4.82 -9.35 -5.17
N ASN A 78 -3.65 -9.89 -4.82
CA ASN A 78 -3.51 -10.76 -3.66
C ASN A 78 -3.87 -10.05 -2.35
N LEU A 79 -3.49 -8.79 -2.22
CA LEU A 79 -3.80 -7.97 -1.05
C LEU A 79 -5.30 -7.65 -0.99
N ASN A 80 -5.91 -7.29 -2.13
CA ASN A 80 -7.36 -7.09 -2.22
C ASN A 80 -8.13 -8.34 -1.77
N ASN A 81 -7.72 -9.52 -2.23
CA ASN A 81 -8.34 -10.79 -1.83
C ASN A 81 -8.25 -11.04 -0.31
N ARG A 82 -7.11 -10.70 0.31
CA ARG A 82 -6.94 -10.81 1.77
C ARG A 82 -7.86 -9.84 2.52
N TRP A 83 -7.97 -8.60 2.05
CA TRP A 83 -8.86 -7.60 2.64
C TRP A 83 -10.34 -7.96 2.46
N SER A 84 -10.74 -8.39 1.27
CA SER A 84 -12.11 -8.80 0.98
C SER A 84 -12.55 -9.98 1.85
N ARG A 85 -11.67 -10.97 2.06
CA ARG A 85 -11.94 -12.07 3.02
C ARG A 85 -12.03 -11.58 4.47
N ARG A 86 -11.11 -10.70 4.90
CA ARG A 86 -11.13 -10.12 6.25
C ARG A 86 -12.41 -9.37 6.54
N LEU A 87 -12.97 -8.69 5.55
CA LEU A 87 -14.18 -7.87 5.67
C LEU A 87 -15.47 -8.66 5.40
N GLY A 88 -15.38 -9.96 5.10
CA GLY A 88 -16.55 -10.77 4.74
C GLY A 88 -17.23 -10.37 3.43
N LEU A 89 -16.52 -9.65 2.54
CA LEU A 89 -17.06 -9.18 1.25
C LEU A 89 -17.03 -10.27 0.17
N ALA A 90 -16.28 -11.36 0.38
CA ALA A 90 -16.25 -12.50 -0.53
C ALA A 90 -17.43 -13.43 -0.23
N ALA A 91 -18.41 -13.48 -1.12
CA ALA A 91 -19.47 -14.49 -1.09
C ALA A 91 -18.92 -15.83 -1.61
N GLY A 92 -18.72 -16.80 -0.71
CA GLY A 92 -18.40 -18.18 -1.12
C GLY A 92 -17.38 -18.89 -0.23
N GLU A 93 -17.92 -19.76 0.63
CA GLU A 93 -17.41 -21.08 1.05
C GLU A 93 -15.96 -21.21 1.57
N GLY A 94 -15.84 -21.50 2.87
CA GLY A 94 -14.80 -22.40 3.37
C GLY A 94 -13.42 -21.81 3.67
N ALA A 95 -13.24 -20.50 3.70
CA ALA A 95 -11.96 -19.92 4.12
C ALA A 95 -11.82 -19.97 5.66
N ALA A 96 -11.33 -21.12 6.16
CA ALA A 96 -10.85 -21.26 7.53
C ALA A 96 -9.99 -20.04 7.90
N VAL A 97 -10.36 -19.42 9.03
CA VAL A 97 -9.77 -18.21 9.58
C VAL A 97 -8.27 -18.41 9.82
N GLN A 98 -7.45 -18.11 8.83
CA GLN A 98 -6.09 -17.65 9.08
C GLN A 98 -6.14 -16.13 9.14
N ALA A 99 -6.73 -15.63 10.24
CA ALA A 99 -6.46 -14.28 10.68
C ALA A 99 -4.95 -14.20 10.85
N GLY A 100 -4.27 -13.49 9.94
CA GLY A 100 -2.87 -13.12 10.15
C GLY A 100 -2.75 -12.46 11.53
N PRO A 101 -1.60 -12.61 12.21
CA PRO A 101 -1.44 -12.14 13.58
C PRO A 101 -1.91 -10.69 13.68
N SER A 102 -2.78 -10.43 14.64
CA SER A 102 -3.25 -9.09 14.98
C SER A 102 -2.06 -8.15 15.20
N ALA A 103 -2.27 -6.84 15.01
CA ALA A 103 -1.22 -5.86 15.26
C ALA A 103 -0.62 -6.01 16.67
N ALA A 104 -1.45 -6.34 17.66
CA ALA A 104 -1.02 -6.66 19.02
C ALA A 104 -0.15 -7.92 19.11
N GLU A 105 -0.43 -8.96 18.31
CA GLU A 105 0.41 -10.17 18.24
C GLU A 105 1.73 -9.95 17.51
N LEU A 106 1.74 -9.16 16.44
CA LEU A 106 2.97 -8.76 15.76
C LEU A 106 3.85 -7.89 16.68
N GLN A 107 3.24 -6.95 17.40
CA GLN A 107 3.95 -6.12 18.37
C GLN A 107 4.51 -6.98 19.52
N ARG A 108 3.77 -7.95 20.06
CA ARG A 108 4.36 -8.89 21.04
C ARG A 108 5.53 -9.69 20.45
N ARG A 109 5.40 -10.22 19.23
CA ARG A 109 6.45 -11.01 18.57
C ARG A 109 7.73 -10.21 18.30
N LEU A 110 7.63 -8.93 17.98
CA LEU A 110 8.78 -8.06 17.72
C LEU A 110 9.53 -7.66 19.01
N TRP A 111 8.90 -7.76 20.19
CA TRP A 111 9.48 -7.33 21.47
C TRP A 111 9.98 -8.48 22.35
N HIS A 112 9.66 -9.74 22.03
CA HIS A 112 9.98 -10.90 22.88
C HIS A 112 11.33 -11.59 22.62
N THR A 113 12.19 -11.05 21.77
CA THR A 113 13.50 -11.68 21.56
C THR A 113 14.63 -10.67 21.48
N ALA A 114 14.89 -9.99 22.59
CA ALA A 114 16.26 -9.58 22.89
C ALA A 114 17.01 -10.83 23.43
N PRO A 115 18.14 -11.26 22.85
CA PRO A 115 18.88 -12.40 23.37
C PRO A 115 19.33 -12.12 24.81
N ALA A 116 19.01 -13.03 25.73
CA ALA A 116 19.32 -12.87 27.16
C ALA A 116 20.82 -12.98 27.48
N SER A 117 21.66 -13.33 26.51
CA SER A 117 23.10 -13.40 26.67
C SER A 117 23.81 -13.33 25.31
N LEU A 118 24.62 -12.29 25.12
CA LEU A 118 25.76 -12.36 24.21
C LEU A 118 26.88 -13.03 25.01
N GLN A 119 27.14 -14.31 24.76
CA GLN A 119 28.34 -15.01 25.24
C GLN A 119 29.41 -14.95 24.15
#